data_AF-A0A6A6IA43-F1
#
_entry.id   AF-A0A6A6IA43-F1
#
_cell.length_a   1.000
_cell.length_b   1.000
_cell.length_c   1.000
_cell.angle_alpha   90.00
_cell.angle_beta   90.00
_cell.angle_gamma   90.00
#
_symmetry.space_group_name_H-M   'P 1'
#
loop_
_entity.id
_entity.type
_entity.pdbx_description
1 polymer ?
#
loop_
_entity_poly.entity_id
_entity_poly.type
_entity_poly.pdbx_seq_one_letter_code
_entity_poly.pdbx_strand_id
1 'polypeptide(L)'
;MASSSSRESKYHPKTGTMVPFPPGRLCYPEGSYYIGTVAQFLVPEDLICGHSRVIDDTVSATQPGGEKRISFPDIIPDHFNWYVQWLYTGRFFFLHPSRATTGWDAYIHPYADTYELAQWTLHLKLASELQDTDFHDALIDSLLEWIW
;
A
#
# COMPACT_ATOMS: atom_id res chain seq x y z
N MET A 1 -28.23 -37.97 27.99
CA MET A 1 -27.36 -38.98 27.33
C MET A 1 -26.89 -38.41 26.01
N ALA A 2 -25.58 -38.54 25.78
CA ALA A 2 -24.78 -37.92 24.74
C ALA A 2 -25.05 -38.45 23.32
N SER A 3 -24.70 -37.68 22.29
CA SER A 3 -23.47 -37.86 21.47
C SER A 3 -23.67 -37.23 20.07
N SER A 4 -23.01 -36.10 19.79
CA SER A 4 -21.83 -35.95 18.89
C SER A 4 -21.87 -36.73 17.57
N SER A 5 -21.79 -35.99 16.45
CA SER A 5 -21.27 -36.51 15.18
C SER A 5 -20.53 -35.41 14.42
N SER A 6 -19.20 -35.53 14.47
CA SER A 6 -18.22 -34.78 13.67
C SER A 6 -18.33 -35.12 12.19
N ARG A 7 -18.14 -34.13 11.31
CA ARG A 7 -17.65 -34.37 9.95
C ARG A 7 -16.33 -33.65 9.75
N GLU A 8 -15.26 -34.44 9.76
CA GLU A 8 -13.95 -34.09 9.24
C GLU A 8 -14.05 -33.87 7.72
N SER A 9 -13.51 -32.76 7.23
CA SER A 9 -13.13 -32.63 5.82
C SER A 9 -11.62 -32.48 5.75
N LYS A 10 -10.99 -33.51 5.17
CA LYS A 10 -9.55 -33.69 5.03
C LYS A 10 -8.93 -32.60 4.15
N TYR A 11 -7.93 -31.92 4.68
CA TYR A 11 -6.99 -31.13 3.91
C TYR A 11 -6.07 -32.05 3.09
N HIS A 12 -5.97 -31.78 1.79
CA HIS A 12 -4.83 -32.18 0.96
C HIS A 12 -4.41 -30.97 0.13
N PRO A 13 -3.29 -30.29 0.45
CA PRO A 13 -2.67 -29.40 -0.52
C PRO A 13 -1.84 -30.22 -1.50
N LYS A 14 -2.27 -30.23 -2.77
CA LYS A 14 -1.42 -30.67 -3.88
C LYS A 14 -0.28 -29.67 -4.03
N THR A 15 0.94 -30.16 -3.96
CA THR A 15 2.18 -29.47 -4.32
C THR A 15 2.10 -28.97 -5.76
N GLY A 16 1.82 -27.68 -5.92
CA GLY A 16 1.92 -26.95 -7.18
C GLY A 16 3.26 -26.24 -7.26
N THR A 17 4.09 -26.65 -8.19
CA THR A 17 5.39 -26.07 -8.53
C THR A 17 5.28 -24.55 -8.77
N MET A 18 6.03 -23.75 -8.00
CA MET A 18 6.18 -22.31 -8.25
C MET A 18 6.93 -22.10 -9.56
N VAL A 19 6.25 -21.50 -10.54
CA VAL A 19 6.90 -20.85 -11.68
C VAL A 19 7.15 -19.39 -11.28
N PRO A 20 8.34 -18.81 -11.48
CA PRO A 20 8.60 -17.42 -11.11
C PRO A 20 7.80 -16.49 -12.05
N PHE A 21 7.03 -15.57 -11.47
CA PHE A 21 6.32 -14.53 -12.20
C PHE A 21 7.25 -13.34 -12.51
N PRO A 22 7.14 -12.72 -13.70
CA PRO A 22 7.91 -11.52 -14.05
C PRO A 22 7.36 -10.27 -13.34
N PRO A 23 8.18 -9.22 -13.13
CA PRO A 23 7.76 -8.03 -12.42
C PRO A 23 6.88 -7.16 -13.33
N GLY A 24 5.70 -6.79 -12.84
CA GLY A 24 4.83 -5.83 -13.49
C GLY A 24 3.59 -6.44 -14.13
N ARG A 25 2.61 -6.79 -13.29
CA ARG A 25 1.16 -6.63 -13.51
C ARG A 25 0.44 -7.37 -12.39
N LEU A 26 -0.28 -6.64 -11.54
CA LEU A 26 -1.29 -7.23 -10.68
C LEU A 26 -2.63 -6.59 -11.04
N CYS A 27 -3.36 -7.26 -11.94
CA CYS A 27 -4.80 -7.10 -12.03
C CYS A 27 -5.39 -7.96 -10.91
N TYR A 28 -6.02 -7.35 -9.91
CA TYR A 28 -6.72 -8.11 -8.87
C TYR A 28 -8.21 -8.23 -9.25
N PRO A 29 -8.76 -9.45 -9.37
CA PRO A 29 -10.20 -9.63 -9.50
C PRO A 29 -10.90 -9.27 -8.18
N GLU A 30 -12.10 -8.69 -8.29
CA GLU A 30 -12.94 -8.33 -7.14
C GLU A 30 -13.14 -9.53 -6.20
N GLY A 31 -12.80 -9.36 -4.92
CA GLY A 31 -13.10 -10.31 -3.85
C GLY A 31 -11.91 -11.04 -3.21
N SER A 32 -10.66 -10.73 -3.55
CA SER A 32 -9.52 -11.29 -2.81
C SER A 32 -9.28 -10.54 -1.49
N TYR A 33 -9.74 -11.13 -0.39
CA TYR A 33 -9.31 -10.75 0.96
C TYR A 33 -7.78 -10.91 1.07
N TYR A 34 -7.07 -9.84 1.44
CA TYR A 34 -5.63 -9.86 1.68
C TYR A 34 -5.28 -10.86 2.79
N ILE A 35 -4.70 -12.00 2.42
CA ILE A 35 -3.95 -12.83 3.37
C ILE A 35 -2.58 -12.17 3.50
N GLY A 36 -2.31 -11.67 4.72
CA GLY A 36 -1.26 -10.70 5.03
C GLY A 36 0.12 -11.04 4.50
N THR A 37 0.57 -10.26 3.53
CA THR A 37 1.99 -10.10 3.24
C THR A 37 2.57 -9.13 4.26
N VAL A 38 3.32 -9.63 5.23
CA VAL A 38 4.16 -8.78 6.08
C VAL A 38 5.29 -8.23 5.21
N ALA A 39 5.35 -6.91 5.03
CA ALA A 39 6.44 -6.24 4.36
C ALA A 39 7.31 -5.50 5.38
N GLN A 40 8.61 -5.42 5.10
CA GLN A 40 9.56 -4.66 5.91
C GLN A 40 10.21 -3.61 5.02
N PHE A 41 10.31 -2.41 5.56
CA PHE A 41 10.90 -1.26 4.89
C PHE A 41 12.07 -0.76 5.73
N LEU A 42 13.21 -0.54 5.07
CA LEU A 42 14.36 0.10 5.69
C LEU A 42 14.40 1.55 5.20
N VAL A 43 14.19 2.49 6.11
CA VAL A 43 14.13 3.93 5.82
C VAL A 43 15.08 4.65 6.79
N PRO A 44 15.90 5.61 6.32
CA PRO A 44 16.71 6.44 7.20
C PRO A 44 15.83 7.17 8.23
N GLU A 45 16.24 7.10 9.50
CA GLU A 45 15.52 7.72 10.63
C GLU A 45 15.31 9.22 10.40
N ASP A 46 16.38 9.95 10.04
CA ASP A 46 16.33 11.39 9.79
C ASP A 46 15.32 11.78 8.70
N LEU A 47 15.21 10.94 7.67
CA LEU A 47 14.28 11.18 6.56
C LEU A 47 12.84 11.01 7.03
N ILE A 48 12.52 9.87 7.65
CA ILE A 48 11.13 9.55 7.99
C ILE A 48 10.60 10.36 9.18
N CYS A 49 11.44 10.67 10.17
CA CYS A 49 11.08 11.51 11.30
C CYS A 49 10.92 12.98 10.89
N GLY A 50 11.65 13.44 9.88
CA GLY A 50 11.49 14.80 9.35
C GLY A 50 10.13 15.05 8.69
N HIS A 51 9.40 13.99 8.32
CA HIS A 51 8.15 14.05 7.57
C HIS A 51 6.94 13.56 8.37
N SER A 52 7.08 12.48 9.15
CA SER A 52 5.98 11.92 9.94
C SER A 52 6.16 12.22 11.42
N ARG A 53 5.26 13.05 11.96
CA ARG A 53 5.20 13.34 13.39
C ARG A 53 4.92 12.11 14.23
N VAL A 54 4.05 11.22 13.75
CA VAL A 54 3.72 9.97 14.46
C VAL A 54 4.95 9.06 14.59
N ILE A 55 5.75 8.99 13.53
CA ILE A 55 6.98 8.22 13.55
C ILE A 55 8.01 8.88 14.45
N ASP A 56 8.19 10.21 14.35
CA ASP A 56 9.11 10.96 15.21
C ASP A 56 8.81 10.75 16.71
N ASP A 57 7.54 10.88 17.10
CA ASP A 57 7.08 10.64 18.48
C ASP A 57 7.39 9.19 18.92
N THR A 58 7.15 8.22 18.04
CA THR A 58 7.38 6.78 18.32
C THR A 58 8.88 6.47 18.45
N VAL A 59 9.68 7.04 17.57
CA VAL A 59 11.14 6.91 17.53
C VAL A 59 11.77 7.55 18.76
N SER A 60 11.26 8.70 19.18
CA SER A 60 11.71 9.44 20.37
C SER A 60 11.34 8.74 21.69
N ALA A 61 10.23 7.99 21.71
CA ALA A 61 9.84 7.17 22.86
C ALA A 61 10.68 5.88 23.00
N THR A 62 11.45 5.52 21.96
CA THR A 62 12.30 4.32 21.95
C THR A 62 13.70 4.64 22.49
N GLN A 63 14.36 3.68 23.14
CA GLN A 63 15.71 3.88 23.67
C GLN A 63 16.70 4.31 22.56
N PRO A 64 17.64 5.23 22.86
CA PRO A 64 18.62 5.66 21.88
C PRO A 64 19.62 4.56 21.56
N GLY A 65 19.93 4.41 20.27
CA GLY A 65 20.91 3.46 19.74
C GLY A 65 20.30 2.13 19.26
N GLY A 66 20.69 1.70 18.07
CA GLY A 66 20.28 0.44 17.46
C GLY A 66 19.18 0.58 16.40
N GLU A 67 18.81 -0.56 15.81
CA GLU A 67 17.72 -0.66 14.84
C GLU A 67 16.37 -0.48 15.56
N LYS A 68 15.60 0.53 15.14
CA LYS A 68 14.24 0.76 15.63
C LYS A 68 13.24 0.06 14.71
N ARG A 69 12.28 -0.66 15.29
CA ARG A 69 11.23 -1.36 14.56
C ARG A 69 9.87 -0.82 14.93
N ILE A 70 9.16 -0.31 13.93
CA ILE A 70 7.80 0.23 14.07
C ILE A 70 6.88 -0.61 13.20
N SER A 71 5.73 -0.99 13.75
CA SER A 71 4.75 -1.83 13.08
C SER A 71 3.49 -1.05 12.80
N PHE A 72 3.00 -1.14 11.57
CA PHE A 72 1.74 -0.53 11.14
C PHE A 72 0.77 -1.62 10.68
N PRO A 73 -0.12 -2.12 11.56
CA PRO A 73 -0.99 -3.25 11.23
C PRO A 73 -2.10 -2.88 10.24
N ASP A 74 -2.52 -1.62 10.21
CA ASP A 74 -3.65 -1.13 9.40
C ASP A 74 -3.21 -0.55 8.05
N ILE A 75 -1.90 -0.45 7.82
CA ILE A 75 -1.33 0.08 6.57
C ILE A 75 -1.02 -1.07 5.63
N ILE A 76 -1.63 -1.00 4.44
CA ILE A 76 -1.36 -1.94 3.35
C ILE A 76 0.07 -1.68 2.82
N PRO A 77 0.93 -2.71 2.73
CA PRO A 77 2.32 -2.57 2.31
C PRO A 77 2.54 -1.81 1.00
N ASP A 78 1.72 -2.06 -0.01
CA ASP A 78 1.86 -1.42 -1.32
C ASP A 78 1.74 0.10 -1.21
N HIS A 79 0.80 0.59 -0.39
CA HIS A 79 0.60 2.02 -0.15
C HIS A 79 1.77 2.64 0.62
N PHE A 80 2.32 1.90 1.59
CA PHE A 80 3.51 2.35 2.30
C PHE A 80 4.73 2.40 1.37
N ASN A 81 4.86 1.46 0.44
CA ASN A 81 5.94 1.49 -0.55
C ASN A 81 5.90 2.77 -1.41
N TRP A 82 4.71 3.23 -1.82
CA TRP A 82 4.56 4.51 -2.53
C TRP A 82 4.95 5.71 -1.66
N TYR A 83 4.57 5.71 -0.39
CA TYR A 83 5.02 6.73 0.55
C TYR A 83 6.54 6.77 0.69
N VAL A 84 7.19 5.60 0.81
CA VAL A 84 8.65 5.50 0.82
C VAL A 84 9.26 6.04 -0.47
N GLN A 85 8.70 5.71 -1.65
CA GLN A 85 9.15 6.29 -2.92
C GLN A 85 9.02 7.81 -2.93
N TRP A 86 7.92 8.35 -2.41
CA TRP A 86 7.73 9.79 -2.30
C TRP A 86 8.78 10.43 -1.38
N LEU A 87 9.05 9.85 -0.20
CA LEU A 87 10.10 10.36 0.71
C LEU A 87 11.46 10.51 0.02
N TYR A 88 11.81 9.58 -0.87
CA TYR A 88 13.08 9.63 -1.59
C TYR A 88 13.10 10.57 -2.79
N THR A 89 11.95 10.85 -3.40
CA THR A 89 11.90 11.48 -4.74
C THR A 89 11.11 12.79 -4.79
N GLY A 90 10.25 13.04 -3.80
CA GLY A 90 9.22 14.08 -3.84
C GLY A 90 8.20 13.91 -4.96
N ARG A 91 8.04 12.69 -5.51
CA ARG A 91 7.22 12.43 -6.70
C ARG A 91 6.26 11.25 -6.50
N PHE A 92 5.11 11.33 -7.15
CA PHE A 92 4.13 10.27 -7.21
C PHE A 92 4.23 9.52 -8.55
N PHE A 93 4.21 8.19 -8.47
CA PHE A 93 4.42 7.30 -9.63
C PHE A 93 3.26 6.32 -9.87
N PHE A 94 2.08 6.55 -9.26
CA PHE A 94 0.95 5.61 -9.30
C PHE A 94 -0.15 5.95 -10.33
N LEU A 95 0.06 6.95 -11.19
CA LEU A 95 -0.85 7.22 -12.31
C LEU A 95 -0.82 6.05 -13.29
N HIS A 96 -2.00 5.56 -13.70
CA HIS A 96 -2.05 4.49 -14.67
C HIS A 96 -1.48 5.00 -16.02
N PRO A 97 -0.58 4.23 -16.66
CA PRO A 97 0.04 4.63 -17.93
C PRO A 97 -0.95 4.97 -19.04
N SER A 98 -2.18 4.45 -18.95
CA SER A 98 -3.25 4.62 -19.95
C SER A 98 -3.69 6.08 -20.17
N ARG A 99 -3.47 6.99 -19.22
CA ARG A 99 -3.66 8.44 -19.45
C ARG A 99 -2.46 9.10 -20.13
N ALA A 100 -1.25 8.58 -19.94
CA ALA A 100 -0.06 9.06 -20.63
C ALA A 100 -0.07 8.66 -22.12
N THR A 101 -0.70 7.53 -22.47
CA THR A 101 -1.02 7.14 -23.84
C THR A 101 -2.40 7.63 -24.22
N THR A 102 -2.50 8.87 -24.68
CA THR A 102 -3.72 9.41 -25.32
C THR A 102 -4.21 8.43 -26.40
N GLY A 103 -5.31 7.72 -26.13
CA GLY A 103 -6.12 7.08 -27.15
C GLY A 103 -6.39 5.57 -27.05
N TRP A 104 -5.93 4.84 -26.03
CA TRP A 104 -6.08 3.36 -26.03
C TRP A 104 -7.11 2.72 -25.07
N ASP A 105 -7.41 3.27 -23.88
CA ASP A 105 -8.04 2.42 -22.83
C ASP A 105 -9.38 2.87 -22.23
N ALA A 106 -10.02 3.93 -22.73
CA ALA A 106 -11.35 4.32 -22.23
C ALA A 106 -12.42 3.21 -22.41
N TYR A 107 -12.20 2.27 -23.33
CA TYR A 107 -13.07 1.12 -23.56
C TYR A 107 -12.68 -0.15 -22.80
N ILE A 108 -11.44 -0.24 -22.29
CA ILE A 108 -10.91 -1.50 -21.72
C ILE A 108 -11.22 -1.63 -20.23
N HIS A 109 -11.46 -0.53 -19.52
CA HIS A 109 -11.79 -0.60 -18.10
C HIS A 109 -12.76 0.51 -17.68
N PRO A 110 -14.09 0.28 -17.73
CA PRO A 110 -15.10 1.27 -17.32
C PRO A 110 -15.00 1.68 -15.83
N TYR A 111 -14.13 1.02 -15.06
CA TYR A 111 -13.86 1.28 -13.65
C TYR A 111 -12.44 1.80 -13.38
N ALA A 112 -11.66 2.17 -14.40
CA ALA A 112 -10.29 2.67 -14.22
C ALA A 112 -10.26 3.88 -13.27
N ASP A 113 -11.08 4.90 -13.54
CA ASP A 113 -11.13 6.10 -12.71
C ASP A 113 -11.60 5.78 -11.28
N THR A 114 -12.53 4.84 -11.11
CA THR A 114 -13.01 4.42 -9.78
C THR A 114 -11.92 3.70 -8.99
N TYR A 115 -11.15 2.83 -9.64
CA TYR A 115 -10.04 2.14 -9.03
C TYR A 115 -8.92 3.11 -8.63
N GLU A 116 -8.54 4.02 -9.54
CA GLU A 116 -7.56 5.07 -9.25
C GLU A 116 -8.02 5.96 -8.09
N LEU A 117 -9.27 6.40 -8.07
CA LEU A 117 -9.81 7.20 -6.96
C LEU A 117 -9.80 6.46 -5.63
N ALA A 118 -10.02 5.14 -5.63
CA ALA A 118 -9.88 4.32 -4.44
C ALA A 118 -8.42 4.28 -3.95
N GLN A 119 -7.45 4.20 -4.88
CA GLN A 119 -6.03 4.29 -4.54
C GLN A 119 -5.70 5.66 -3.91
N TRP A 120 -6.14 6.76 -4.50
CA TRP A 120 -5.95 8.11 -3.93
C TRP A 120 -6.48 8.22 -2.50
N THR A 121 -7.68 7.70 -2.26
CA THR A 121 -8.29 7.68 -0.92
C THR A 121 -7.42 6.93 0.10
N LEU A 122 -6.83 5.80 -0.27
CA LEU A 122 -5.95 5.03 0.62
C LEU A 122 -4.64 5.78 0.94
N HIS A 123 -4.08 6.50 -0.03
CA HIS A 123 -2.88 7.32 0.20
C HIS A 123 -3.16 8.55 1.08
N LEU A 124 -4.30 9.22 0.90
CA LEU A 124 -4.72 10.32 1.78
C LEU A 124 -4.97 9.86 3.22
N LYS A 125 -5.55 8.66 3.38
CA LYS A 125 -5.70 8.01 4.68
C LYS A 125 -4.34 7.74 5.32
N LEU A 126 -3.40 7.17 4.55
CA LEU A 126 -2.03 6.95 5.00
C LEU A 126 -1.34 8.24 5.47
N ALA A 127 -1.42 9.31 4.68
CA ALA A 127 -0.87 10.61 5.04
C ALA A 127 -1.44 11.14 6.37
N SER A 128 -2.76 10.97 6.55
CA SER A 128 -3.45 11.35 7.78
C SER A 128 -3.00 10.53 8.99
N GLU A 129 -2.84 9.21 8.83
CA GLU A 129 -2.37 8.31 9.89
C GLU A 129 -0.92 8.60 10.31
N LEU A 130 -0.07 8.99 9.35
CA LEU A 130 1.31 9.38 9.61
C LEU A 130 1.45 10.83 10.09
N GLN A 131 0.37 11.62 10.02
CA GLN A 131 0.37 13.07 10.24
C GLN A 131 1.45 13.80 9.43
N ASP A 132 1.61 13.40 8.17
CA ASP A 132 2.56 14.00 7.24
C ASP A 132 1.83 15.03 6.37
N THR A 133 1.93 16.31 6.73
CA THR A 133 1.23 17.41 6.04
C THR A 133 1.77 17.64 4.65
N ASP A 134 3.08 17.51 4.45
CA ASP A 134 3.71 17.76 3.16
C ASP A 134 3.32 16.69 2.15
N PHE A 135 3.27 15.43 2.59
CA PHE A 135 2.77 14.33 1.76
C PHE A 135 1.28 14.50 1.45
N HIS A 136 0.49 14.90 2.44
CA HIS A 136 -0.95 15.13 2.27
C HIS A 136 -1.25 16.24 1.27
N ASP A 137 -0.57 17.38 1.38
CA ASP A 137 -0.75 18.53 0.48
C ASP A 137 -0.28 18.18 -0.94
N ALA A 138 0.88 17.51 -1.06
CA ALA A 138 1.36 17.05 -2.36
C ALA A 138 0.39 16.05 -3.04
N LEU A 139 -0.26 15.18 -2.26
CA LEU A 139 -1.31 14.28 -2.77
C LEU A 139 -2.53 15.05 -3.27
N ILE A 140 -2.98 16.08 -2.53
CA ILE A 140 -4.11 16.91 -2.95
C ILE A 140 -3.77 17.67 -4.25
N ASP A 141 -2.61 18.29 -4.31
CA ASP A 141 -2.16 19.02 -5.51
C ASP A 141 -2.11 18.09 -6.72
N SER A 142 -1.51 16.91 -6.55
CA SER A 142 -1.43 15.91 -7.61
C SER A 142 -2.81 15.36 -8.01
N LEU A 143 -3.74 15.22 -7.07
CA LEU A 143 -5.11 14.81 -7.35
C LEU A 143 -5.88 15.89 -8.12
N LEU A 144 -5.70 17.17 -7.76
CA LEU A 144 -6.30 18.29 -8.49
C LEU A 144 -5.76 18.35 -9.92
N GLU A 145 -4.45 18.21 -10.10
CA GLU A 145 -3.83 18.10 -11.43
C GLU A 145 -4.35 16.88 -12.21
N TRP A 146 -4.72 15.79 -11.54
CA TRP A 146 -5.29 14.61 -12.18
C TRP A 146 -6.75 14.79 -12.62
N ILE A 147 -7.54 15.61 -11.92
CA ILE A 147 -8.96 15.86 -12.25
C ILE A 147 -9.13 16.81 -13.45
N TRP A 148 -8.22 17.78 -13.60
CA TRP A 148 -8.28 18.85 -14.61
C TRP A 148 -7.59 18.48 -15.92
#